data_AF-A0A940VYR8-F1
#
_entry.id   AF-A0A940VYR8-F1
#
_cell.length_a   1.000
_cell.length_b   1.000
_cell.length_c   1.000
_cell.angle_alpha   90.00
_cell.angle_beta   90.00
_cell.angle_gamma   90.00
#
_symmetry.space_group_name_H-M   'P 1'
#
loop_
_entity.id
_entity.type
_entity.pdbx_description
1 polymer ?
#
loop_
_entity_poly.entity_id
_entity_poly.type
_entity_poly.pdbx_seq_one_letter_code
_entity_poly.pdbx_strand_id
1 'polypeptide(L)'
;ELSDVIFRSLKEYIYNPHVTVTVTQANSSKIFLIGNVIRPGSYMLRYDMTVLQALSLAGGFTQFASPRDMKLIRDVGGKQESRSINYYKMIKDSEVDDYMLKPGDTIVIP
;
A
#
# COMPACT_ATOMS: atom_id res chain seq x y z
N GLU A 1 22.35 -40.68 -5.71
CA GLU A 1 21.26 -40.96 -4.74
C GLU A 1 21.18 -39.96 -3.59
N LEU A 2 21.54 -38.68 -3.77
CA LEU A 2 21.33 -37.64 -2.75
C LEU A 2 20.69 -36.35 -3.30
N SER A 3 20.61 -36.21 -4.63
CA SER A 3 20.05 -35.02 -5.28
C SER A 3 18.52 -35.07 -5.41
N ASP A 4 17.91 -36.27 -5.40
CA ASP A 4 16.47 -36.45 -5.59
C ASP A 4 15.64 -36.14 -4.33
N VAL A 5 16.24 -36.22 -3.14
CA VAL A 5 15.51 -36.00 -1.88
C VAL A 5 15.26 -34.51 -1.62
N ILE A 6 16.17 -33.63 -2.05
CA ILE A 6 16.02 -32.19 -1.87
C ILE A 6 14.95 -31.61 -2.82
N PHE A 7 14.73 -32.23 -3.98
CA PHE A 7 13.75 -31.76 -4.96
C PHE A 7 12.29 -31.99 -4.56
N ARG A 8 12.03 -32.80 -3.52
CA ARG A 8 10.65 -33.17 -3.10
C ARG A 8 10.07 -32.32 -1.97
N SER A 9 10.87 -31.60 -1.19
CA SER A 9 10.38 -30.82 -0.03
C SER A 9 10.17 -29.33 -0.29
N LEU A 10 10.41 -28.82 -1.51
CA LEU A 10 10.15 -27.42 -1.85
C LEU A 10 8.89 -27.25 -2.70
N LYS A 11 7.92 -28.14 -2.51
CA LYS A 11 6.66 -28.18 -3.25
C LYS A 11 5.46 -28.05 -2.32
N GLU A 12 5.48 -27.15 -1.35
CA GLU A 12 4.26 -26.79 -0.63
C GLU A 12 4.43 -25.46 0.11
N TYR A 13 3.49 -24.53 -0.14
CA TYR A 13 3.25 -23.29 0.61
C TYR A 13 4.41 -22.27 0.58
N ILE A 14 4.39 -21.16 -0.17
CA ILE A 14 3.36 -20.11 -0.18
C ILE A 14 3.51 -19.26 -1.46
N TYR A 15 2.38 -18.96 -2.07
CA TYR A 15 2.16 -18.07 -3.21
C TYR A 15 2.63 -16.63 -2.89
N ASN A 16 3.64 -16.14 -3.61
CA ASN A 16 4.08 -14.73 -3.73
C ASN A 16 3.96 -13.79 -2.50
N PRO A 17 4.92 -13.79 -1.54
CA PRO A 17 5.09 -12.65 -0.67
C PRO A 17 6.09 -11.66 -1.29
N HIS A 18 5.60 -10.65 -2.01
CA HIS A 18 6.42 -9.46 -2.28
C HIS A 18 6.44 -8.59 -1.04
N VAL A 19 7.42 -8.83 -0.16
CA VAL A 19 7.64 -8.04 1.06
C VAL A 19 9.09 -7.59 1.12
N THR A 20 9.37 -6.34 0.76
CA THR A 20 10.64 -5.64 1.04
C THR A 20 10.36 -4.14 0.79
N VAL A 21 10.69 -3.15 1.62
CA VAL A 21 11.86 -2.93 2.49
C VAL A 21 11.46 -2.08 3.71
N THR A 22 11.87 -2.51 4.90
CA THR A 22 11.89 -1.71 6.13
C THR A 22 13.07 -0.73 6.09
N VAL A 23 12.84 0.58 6.26
CA VAL A 23 13.90 1.52 6.66
C VAL A 23 13.45 2.31 7.88
N THR A 24 14.11 2.00 8.98
CA THR A 24 13.77 2.29 10.38
C THR A 24 14.26 3.64 10.88
N GLN A 25 14.62 4.61 10.03
CA GLN A 25 15.11 5.91 10.50
C GLN A 25 14.98 6.97 9.38
N ALA A 26 14.28 8.07 9.67
CA ALA A 26 14.24 9.33 8.88
C ALA A 26 13.31 9.43 7.65
N ASN A 27 12.08 8.89 7.70
CA ASN A 27 11.03 9.12 6.68
C ASN A 27 9.97 10.16 7.11
N SER A 28 10.37 11.25 7.76
CA SER A 28 9.44 12.28 8.27
C SER A 28 8.62 13.02 7.19
N SER A 29 8.76 12.69 5.89
CA SER A 29 7.91 13.25 4.83
C SER A 29 7.72 12.31 3.62
N LYS A 30 7.70 10.98 3.81
CA LYS A 30 7.41 10.04 2.70
C LYS A 30 6.16 9.23 2.98
N ILE A 31 5.45 8.89 1.91
CA ILE A 31 4.36 7.91 1.88
C ILE A 31 4.76 6.72 1.02
N PHE A 32 4.12 5.58 1.25
CA PHE A 32 4.37 4.36 0.49
C PHE A 32 3.09 3.93 -0.21
N LEU A 33 3.15 3.71 -1.52
CA LEU A 33 2.08 3.09 -2.29
C LEU A 33 2.54 1.72 -2.75
N ILE A 34 1.81 0.68 -2.35
CA ILE A 34 2.10 -0.70 -2.69
C ILE A 34 0.85 -1.43 -3.20
N GLY A 35 1.07 -2.44 -4.04
CA GLY A 35 0.02 -3.25 -4.64
C GLY A 35 -0.30 -2.88 -6.09
N ASN A 36 -1.56 -3.05 -6.48
CA ASN A 36 -2.03 -3.01 -7.88
C ASN A 36 -2.22 -1.57 -8.43
N VAL A 37 -1.21 -0.72 -8.28
CA VAL A 37 -1.15 0.64 -8.86
C VAL A 37 -0.16 0.69 -10.03
N ILE A 38 -0.32 1.66 -10.94
CA ILE A 38 0.53 1.75 -12.15
C ILE A 38 2.00 1.96 -11.77
N ARG A 39 2.27 2.76 -10.74
CA ARG A 39 3.63 3.01 -10.22
C ARG A 39 3.68 2.81 -8.70
N PRO A 40 3.92 1.58 -8.21
CA PRO A 40 4.17 1.37 -6.80
C PRO A 40 5.53 1.96 -6.41
N GLY A 41 5.65 2.46 -5.18
CA GLY A 41 6.87 3.06 -4.67
C GLY A 41 6.65 4.05 -3.54
N SER A 42 7.76 4.65 -3.09
CA SER A 42 7.73 5.72 -2.10
C SER A 42 7.58 7.07 -2.77
N TYR A 43 6.64 7.89 -2.30
CA TYR A 43 6.43 9.25 -2.78
C TYR A 43 6.73 10.25 -1.68
N MET A 44 7.25 11.42 -2.04
CA MET A 44 7.44 12.50 -1.09
C MET A 44 6.08 13.13 -0.77
N LEU A 45 5.72 13.12 0.51
CA LEU A 45 4.53 13.79 1.02
C LEU A 45 4.71 15.30 0.88
N ARG A 46 3.76 15.95 0.21
CA ARG A 46 3.65 17.41 0.19
C ARG A 46 2.59 17.86 1.21
N TYR A 47 2.62 19.13 1.59
CA TYR A 47 1.60 19.72 2.46
C TYR A 47 0.21 19.48 1.86
N ASP A 48 -0.73 19.03 2.70
CA ASP A 48 -2.14 18.76 2.37
C ASP A 48 -2.37 17.70 1.27
N MET A 49 -1.43 16.77 1.12
CA MET A 49 -1.58 15.67 0.18
C MET A 49 -2.59 14.63 0.68
N THR A 50 -3.53 14.27 -0.18
CA THR A 50 -4.59 13.31 0.15
C THR A 50 -4.37 11.95 -0.50
N VAL A 51 -5.15 10.94 -0.09
CA VAL A 51 -5.10 9.59 -0.68
C VAL A 51 -5.40 9.66 -2.18
N LEU A 52 -6.38 10.46 -2.60
CA LEU A 52 -6.70 10.64 -4.02
C LEU A 52 -5.54 11.24 -4.80
N GLN A 53 -4.90 12.28 -4.29
CA GLN A 53 -3.74 12.88 -4.94
C GLN A 53 -2.56 11.90 -5.04
N ALA A 54 -2.32 11.11 -3.99
CA ALA A 54 -1.30 10.07 -4.00
C ALA A 54 -1.54 9.02 -5.09
N LEU A 55 -2.79 8.57 -5.24
CA LEU A 55 -3.17 7.67 -6.31
C LEU A 55 -2.98 8.32 -7.69
N SER A 56 -3.33 9.59 -7.85
CA SER A 56 -3.10 10.32 -9.09
C SER A 56 -1.61 10.40 -9.45
N LEU A 57 -0.73 10.65 -8.48
CA LEU A 57 0.72 10.63 -8.69
C LEU A 57 1.24 9.25 -9.07
N ALA A 58 0.64 8.20 -8.54
CA ALA A 58 0.95 6.82 -8.91
C ALA A 58 0.44 6.41 -10.30
N GLY A 59 -0.27 7.31 -11.02
CA GLY A 59 -0.86 7.05 -12.32
C GLY A 59 -2.22 6.34 -12.25
N GLY A 60 -2.81 6.28 -11.07
CA GLY A 60 -4.06 5.58 -10.80
C GLY A 60 -3.87 4.08 -10.59
N PHE A 61 -4.99 3.37 -10.72
CA PHE A 61 -5.07 1.93 -10.53
C PHE A 61 -4.66 1.17 -11.79
N THR A 62 -4.10 -0.02 -11.60
CA THR A 62 -4.04 -1.00 -12.69
C THR A 62 -5.43 -1.58 -12.97
N GLN A 63 -5.60 -2.22 -14.13
CA GLN A 63 -6.85 -2.92 -14.49
C GLN A 63 -7.25 -4.06 -13.54
N PHE A 64 -6.31 -4.53 -12.69
CA PHE A 64 -6.52 -5.61 -11.72
C PHE A 64 -6.69 -5.11 -10.29
N ALA A 65 -6.59 -3.80 -10.07
CA ALA A 65 -6.76 -3.24 -8.73
C ALA A 65 -8.20 -3.43 -8.25
N SER A 66 -8.36 -3.56 -6.94
CA SER A 66 -9.66 -3.52 -6.27
C SER A 66 -9.86 -2.17 -5.57
N PRO A 67 -10.47 -1.14 -6.21
CA PRO A 67 -10.59 0.19 -5.62
C PRO A 67 -11.57 0.25 -4.44
N ARG A 68 -12.29 -0.86 -4.17
CA ARG A 68 -13.24 -0.98 -3.05
C ARG A 68 -12.57 -1.34 -1.73
N ASP A 69 -11.41 -2.01 -1.78
CA ASP A 69 -10.77 -2.68 -0.64
C ASP A 69 -9.35 -2.15 -0.40
N MET A 70 -9.13 -0.87 -0.65
CA MET A 70 -7.85 -0.26 -0.31
C MET A 70 -7.67 -0.17 1.20
N LYS A 71 -6.43 -0.25 1.67
CA LYS A 71 -6.10 -0.10 3.09
C LYS A 71 -5.08 1.01 3.28
N LEU A 72 -5.38 1.95 4.14
CA LEU A 72 -4.43 2.93 4.66
C LEU A 72 -3.92 2.43 6.00
N ILE A 73 -2.61 2.23 6.08
CA ILE A 73 -1.92 1.83 7.30
C ILE A 73 -1.11 3.03 7.78
N ARG A 74 -1.34 3.44 9.01
CA ARG A 74 -0.67 4.55 9.67
C ARG A 74 -0.14 4.10 11.03
N ASP A 75 1.11 4.43 11.33
CA ASP A 75 1.63 4.28 12.69
C ASP A 75 1.28 5.53 13.51
N VAL A 76 0.48 5.36 14.56
CA VAL A 76 0.13 6.42 15.52
C VAL A 76 0.67 6.02 16.88
N GLY A 77 1.88 6.50 17.21
CA GLY A 77 2.48 6.28 18.53
C GLY A 77 2.81 4.81 18.82
N GLY A 78 3.28 4.06 17.82
CA GLY A 78 3.61 2.63 17.94
C GLY A 78 2.41 1.69 17.81
N LYS A 79 1.22 2.22 17.49
CA LYS A 79 0.05 1.42 17.09
C LYS A 79 -0.19 1.59 15.60
N GLN A 80 -0.23 0.46 14.88
CA GLN A 80 -0.66 0.46 13.48
C GLN A 80 -2.18 0.58 13.41
N GLU A 81 -2.66 1.74 12.97
CA GLU A 81 -4.05 1.93 12.56
C GLU A 81 -4.19 1.52 11.10
N SER A 82 -5.02 0.53 10.81
CA SER A 82 -5.43 0.20 9.45
C SER A 82 -6.86 0.68 9.21
N ARG A 83 -7.08 1.48 8.16
CA ARG A 83 -8.40 1.94 7.73
C ARG A 83 -8.69 1.42 6.34
N SER A 84 -9.87 0.84 6.16
CA SER A 84 -10.33 0.45 4.83
C SER A 84 -10.89 1.68 4.11
N ILE A 85 -10.44 1.90 2.88
CA ILE A 85 -10.82 3.02 2.03
C ILE A 85 -11.49 2.46 0.78
N ASN A 86 -12.63 3.05 0.45
CA ASN A 86 -13.35 2.74 -0.78
C ASN A 86 -13.30 3.94 -1.72
N TYR A 87 -12.54 3.80 -2.80
CA TYR A 87 -12.35 4.84 -3.81
C TYR A 87 -13.67 5.30 -4.44
N TYR A 88 -14.61 4.37 -4.70
CA TYR A 88 -15.90 4.73 -5.29
C TYR A 88 -16.75 5.57 -4.35
N LYS A 89 -16.65 5.33 -3.04
CA LYS A 89 -17.33 6.18 -2.05
C LYS A 89 -16.70 7.58 -2.02
N MET A 90 -15.37 7.67 -2.11
CA MET A 90 -14.66 8.97 -2.15
C MET A 90 -14.98 9.83 -3.37
N ILE A 91 -15.19 9.22 -4.55
CA ILE A 91 -15.57 10.00 -5.75
C ILE A 91 -17.06 10.35 -5.75
N LYS A 92 -17.91 9.39 -5.37
CA LYS A 92 -19.36 9.51 -5.52
C LYS A 92 -19.98 10.40 -4.44
N ASP A 93 -19.36 10.43 -3.27
CA ASP A 93 -19.90 11.09 -2.10
C ASP A 93 -18.89 12.14 -1.60
N SER A 94 -19.23 13.41 -1.75
CA SER A 94 -18.40 14.53 -1.32
C SER A 94 -18.34 14.68 0.22
N GLU A 95 -19.13 13.89 0.98
CA GLU A 95 -19.07 13.83 2.45
C GLU A 95 -18.07 12.80 2.97
N VAL A 96 -17.47 11.97 2.10
CA VAL A 96 -16.42 11.04 2.52
C VAL A 96 -15.12 11.82 2.64
N ASP A 97 -14.70 12.04 3.89
CA ASP A 97 -13.43 12.69 4.23
C ASP A 97 -12.29 12.16 3.37
N ASP A 98 -11.77 13.00 2.47
CA ASP A 98 -10.54 12.69 1.75
C ASP A 98 -9.42 12.61 2.80
N TYR A 99 -8.91 11.41 3.02
CA TYR A 99 -7.97 11.19 4.10
C TYR A 99 -6.66 11.91 3.78
N MET A 100 -6.37 12.96 4.56
CA MET A 100 -5.07 13.61 4.53
C MET A 100 -4.00 12.62 4.94
N LEU A 101 -3.00 12.48 4.09
CA LEU A 101 -1.87 11.60 4.31
C LEU A 101 -0.90 12.23 5.29
N LYS A 102 -0.32 11.38 6.12
CA LYS A 102 0.72 11.73 7.08
C LYS A 102 2.03 11.03 6.72
N PRO A 103 3.16 11.57 7.20
CA PRO A 103 4.43 10.91 7.00
C PRO A 103 4.43 9.49 7.56
N GLY A 104 4.95 8.54 6.79
CA GLY A 104 4.96 7.13 7.15
C GLY A 104 3.68 6.37 6.78
N ASP A 105 2.67 7.03 6.21
CA ASP A 105 1.47 6.35 5.73
C ASP A 105 1.80 5.38 4.61
N THR A 106 1.19 4.19 4.68
CA THR A 106 1.29 3.15 3.67
C THR A 106 -0.09 2.85 3.11
N ILE A 107 -0.25 3.04 1.81
CA ILE A 107 -1.47 2.71 1.08
C ILE A 107 -1.25 1.38 0.37
N VAL A 108 -2.11 0.42 0.70
CA VAL A 108 -2.11 -0.92 0.12
C VAL A 108 -3.34 -1.06 -0.77
N ILE A 109 -3.10 -1.33 -2.04
CA ILE A 109 -4.15 -1.56 -3.04
C ILE A 109 -4.09 -3.03 -3.45
N PRO A 110 -5.03 -3.87 -3.02
CA PRO A 110 -5.08 -5.26 -3.46
C PRO A 110 -5.50 -5.40 -4.93
#